data_AF-A0AAW4KTQ0-F1
#
_entry.id   AF-A0AAW4KTQ0-F1
#
_cell.length_a   1.000
_cell.length_b   1.000
_cell.length_c   1.000
_cell.angle_alpha   90.00
_cell.angle_beta   90.00
_cell.angle_gamma   90.00
#
_symmetry.space_group_name_H-M   'P 1'
#
loop_
_entity.id
_entity.type
_entity.pdbx_description
1 polymer ?
#
loop_
_entity_poly.entity_id
_entity_poly.type
_entity_poly.pdbx_seq_one_letter_code
_entity_poly.pdbx_strand_id
1 'polypeptide(L)'
;RTLPEMDMASLSCAIQNLWLAARVEGLGMGWVSLFDPQALAELLGLPPGAKPLAVLCLGPVAEFYPAPMLQLEGWAEPRPLSDML
;
A
#
# COMPACT_ATOMS: atom_id res chain seq x y z
N ARG A 1 -14.57 -2.64 20.91
CA ARG A 1 -14.66 -2.10 19.53
C ARG A 1 -15.84 -2.79 18.87
N THR A 2 -16.79 -2.05 18.31
CA THR A 2 -18.07 -2.59 17.79
C THR A 2 -17.96 -3.17 16.38
N LEU A 3 -16.98 -2.73 15.58
CA LEU A 3 -16.58 -3.33 14.29
C LEU A 3 -15.04 -3.36 14.19
N PRO A 4 -14.38 -4.46 14.62
CA PRO A 4 -12.92 -4.58 14.59
C PRO A 4 -12.29 -4.39 13.20
N GLU A 5 -13.02 -4.69 12.13
CA GLU A 5 -12.55 -4.59 10.74
C GLU A 5 -12.47 -3.13 10.26
N MET A 6 -13.17 -2.22 10.92
CA MET A 6 -13.22 -0.80 10.55
C MET A 6 -11.84 -0.14 10.69
N ASP A 7 -11.01 -0.61 11.63
CA ASP A 7 -9.64 -0.14 11.80
C ASP A 7 -8.80 -0.37 10.53
N MET A 8 -8.97 -1.53 9.87
CA MET A 8 -8.27 -1.88 8.63
C MET A 8 -8.81 -1.07 7.45
N ALA A 9 -10.13 -0.94 7.32
CA ALA A 9 -10.75 -0.14 6.26
C ALA A 9 -10.29 1.33 6.34
N SER A 10 -10.27 1.89 7.54
CA SER A 10 -9.83 3.26 7.80
C SER A 10 -8.35 3.45 7.44
N LEU A 11 -7.49 2.50 7.81
CA LEU A 11 -6.08 2.53 7.43
C LEU A 11 -5.89 2.46 5.91
N SER A 12 -6.61 1.57 5.21
CA SER A 12 -6.53 1.46 3.75
C SER A 12 -6.91 2.77 3.06
N CYS A 13 -7.98 3.44 3.51
CA CYS A 13 -8.36 4.76 3.01
C CYS A 13 -7.27 5.81 3.28
N ALA A 14 -6.66 5.79 4.47
CA ALA A 14 -5.57 6.71 4.80
C ALA A 14 -4.34 6.49 3.91
N ILE A 15 -3.95 5.24 3.66
CA ILE A 15 -2.86 4.89 2.75
C ILE A 15 -3.17 5.37 1.33
N GLN A 16 -4.40 5.17 0.86
CA GLN A 16 -4.81 5.61 -0.48
C GLN A 16 -4.73 7.14 -0.62
N ASN A 17 -5.19 7.89 0.39
CA ASN A 17 -5.09 9.34 0.40
C ASN A 17 -3.62 9.80 0.36
N LEU A 18 -2.75 9.15 1.16
CA LEU A 18 -1.32 9.43 1.15
C LEU A 18 -0.69 9.14 -0.22
N TRP A 19 -1.09 8.05 -0.89
CA TRP A 19 -0.58 7.70 -2.22
C TRP A 19 -0.92 8.77 -3.25
N LEU A 20 -2.17 9.23 -3.25
CA LEU A 20 -2.64 10.28 -4.16
C LEU A 20 -1.94 11.61 -3.89
N ALA A 21 -1.77 11.98 -2.61
CA ALA A 21 -1.03 13.19 -2.23
C ALA A 21 0.43 13.12 -2.68
N ALA A 22 1.13 12.01 -2.41
CA ALA A 22 2.49 11.79 -2.86
C ALA A 22 2.61 11.95 -4.38
N ARG A 23 1.66 11.40 -5.14
CA ARG A 23 1.67 11.51 -6.61
C ARG A 23 1.53 12.96 -7.10
N VAL A 24 0.69 13.77 -6.44
CA VAL A 24 0.51 15.19 -6.75
C VAL A 24 1.79 15.97 -6.44
N GLU A 25 2.47 15.63 -5.35
CA GLU A 25 3.75 16.23 -4.94
C GLU A 25 4.97 15.71 -5.76
N GLY A 26 4.73 14.87 -6.77
CA GLY A 26 5.81 14.31 -7.60
C GLY A 26 6.66 13.24 -6.91
N LEU A 27 6.19 12.68 -5.79
CA LEU A 27 6.82 11.58 -5.07
C LEU A 27 6.24 10.23 -5.53
N GLY A 28 7.11 9.23 -5.63
CA GLY A 28 6.71 7.84 -5.78
C GLY A 28 6.39 7.23 -4.42
N MET A 29 5.35 6.40 -4.37
CA MET A 29 5.04 5.58 -3.21
C MET A 29 4.86 4.12 -3.63
N GLY A 30 5.37 3.19 -2.81
CA GLY A 30 5.22 1.74 -3.00
C GLY A 30 4.82 1.04 -1.72
N TRP A 31 3.94 0.05 -1.83
CA TRP A 31 3.54 -0.82 -0.73
C TRP A 31 4.30 -2.14 -0.80
N VAL A 32 5.07 -2.46 0.24
CA VAL A 32 5.67 -3.79 0.44
C VAL A 32 4.82 -4.59 1.44
N SER A 33 4.27 -5.71 0.98
CA SER A 33 3.43 -6.62 1.78
C SER A 33 4.11 -7.95 2.10
N LEU A 34 5.30 -8.20 1.53
CA LEU A 34 6.06 -9.43 1.74
C LEU A 34 7.04 -9.26 2.91
N PHE A 35 6.53 -9.38 4.14
CA PHE A 35 7.32 -9.33 5.38
C PHE A 35 6.66 -10.14 6.50
N ASP A 36 7.41 -10.46 7.55
CA ASP A 36 6.87 -11.04 8.80
C ASP A 36 6.39 -9.91 9.74
N PRO A 37 5.08 -9.82 10.03
CA PRO A 37 4.55 -8.76 10.89
C PRO A 37 5.07 -8.80 12.32
N GLN A 38 5.36 -9.99 12.86
CA GLN A 38 5.86 -10.12 14.24
C GLN A 38 7.29 -9.59 14.33
N ALA A 39 8.15 -10.02 13.39
CA ALA A 39 9.53 -9.54 13.33
C ALA A 39 9.60 -8.02 13.11
N LEU A 40 8.72 -7.46 12.26
CA LEU A 40 8.64 -6.02 12.05
C LEU A 40 8.16 -5.27 13.30
N ALA A 41 7.17 -5.82 14.02
CA ALA A 41 6.66 -5.22 15.25
C ALA A 41 7.74 -5.17 16.34
N GLU A 42 8.51 -6.25 16.50
CA GLU A 42 9.63 -6.34 17.44
C GLU A 42 10.75 -5.36 17.06
N LEU A 43 11.14 -5.32 15.78
CA LEU A 43 12.17 -4.43 15.27
C LEU A 43 11.85 -2.95 15.52
N LEU A 44 10.59 -2.55 15.33
CA LEU A 44 10.14 -1.16 15.51
C LEU A 44 9.68 -0.85 16.94
N GLY A 45 9.72 -1.82 17.86
CA GLY A 45 9.29 -1.64 19.25
C GLY A 45 7.81 -1.25 19.37
N LEU A 46 6.94 -1.86 18.55
CA LEU A 46 5.52 -1.53 18.55
C LEU A 46 4.84 -1.96 19.86
N PRO A 47 3.82 -1.21 20.32
CA PRO A 47 3.15 -1.53 21.57
C PRO A 47 2.37 -2.85 21.49
N PRO A 48 2.12 -3.53 22.63
CA PRO A 48 1.36 -4.78 22.67
C PRO A 48 0.00 -4.64 21.98
N GLY A 49 -0.33 -5.58 21.09
CA GLY A 49 -1.57 -5.59 20.32
C GLY A 49 -1.57 -4.72 19.06
N ALA A 50 -0.49 -3.98 18.78
CA ALA A 50 -0.30 -3.34 17.47
C ALA A 50 0.02 -4.40 16.40
N LYS A 51 -0.51 -4.19 15.19
CA LYS A 51 -0.29 -5.07 14.04
C LYS A 51 0.22 -4.25 12.86
N PRO A 52 1.46 -4.47 12.39
CA PRO A 52 1.92 -3.89 11.14
C PRO A 52 1.07 -4.41 9.97
N LEU A 53 0.59 -3.50 9.12
CA LEU A 53 -0.26 -3.84 7.96
C LEU A 53 0.37 -3.45 6.62
N ALA A 54 1.27 -2.47 6.61
CA ALA A 54 1.94 -2.02 5.40
C ALA A 54 3.33 -1.46 5.74
N VAL A 55 4.30 -1.73 4.87
CA VAL A 55 5.56 -0.98 4.80
C VAL A 55 5.47 -0.11 3.55
N LEU A 56 5.53 1.22 3.74
CA LEU A 56 5.41 2.19 2.66
C LEU A 56 6.78 2.79 2.37
N CYS A 57 7.24 2.64 1.13
CA CYS A 57 8.41 3.35 0.61
C CYS A 57 7.93 4.65 -0.04
N LEU A 58 8.53 5.78 0.31
CA LEU A 58 8.14 7.11 -0.20
C LEU A 58 9.40 7.91 -0.53
N GLY A 59 9.44 8.54 -1.70
CA GLY A 59 10.57 9.40 -2.08
C GLY A 59 10.51 9.93 -3.51
N PRO A 60 11.48 10.78 -3.90
CA PRO A 60 11.58 11.27 -5.27
C PRO A 60 11.85 10.12 -6.25
N VAL A 61 11.31 10.24 -7.46
CA VAL A 61 11.50 9.27 -8.54
C VAL A 61 12.01 9.96 -9.80
N ALA A 62 12.76 9.22 -10.62
CA ALA A 62 13.22 9.72 -11.91
C ALA A 62 12.06 9.86 -12.90
N GLU A 63 11.14 8.91 -12.89
CA GLU A 63 9.96 8.89 -13.74
C GLU A 63 8.83 8.04 -13.15
N PHE A 64 7.63 8.19 -13.70
CA PHE A 64 6.49 7.32 -13.44
C PHE A 64 6.23 6.45 -14.66
N TYR A 65 5.96 5.16 -14.43
CA TYR A 65 5.64 4.23 -15.52
C TYR A 65 4.35 4.65 -16.24
N PRO A 66 4.28 4.46 -17.57
CA PRO A 66 3.08 4.79 -18.36
C PRO A 66 1.92 3.81 -18.13
N ALA A 67 2.18 2.65 -17.53
CA ALA A 67 1.21 1.61 -17.17
C ALA A 67 1.69 0.86 -15.91
N PRO A 68 0.83 0.06 -15.24
CA PRO A 68 1.26 -0.77 -14.12
C PRO A 68 2.44 -1.66 -14.49
N MET A 69 3.49 -1.67 -13.64
CA MET A 69 4.71 -2.47 -13.90
C MET A 69 4.41 -3.95 -14.14
N LEU A 70 3.45 -4.54 -13.40
CA LEU A 70 3.07 -5.94 -13.60
C LEU A 70 2.53 -6.23 -15.00
N GLN A 71 1.92 -5.25 -15.65
CA GLN A 71 1.50 -5.37 -17.05
C GLN A 71 2.69 -5.24 -18.00
N LEU A 72 3.56 -4.25 -17.77
CA LEU A 72 4.76 -4.03 -18.59
C LEU A 72 5.69 -5.26 -18.59
N GLU A 73 5.79 -5.93 -17.46
CA GLU A 73 6.61 -7.14 -17.28
C GLU A 73 5.87 -8.45 -17.65
N GLY A 74 4.63 -8.37 -18.14
CA GLY A 74 3.84 -9.55 -18.54
C GLY A 74 3.43 -10.47 -17.39
N TRP A 75 3.45 -9.99 -16.14
CA TRP A 75 3.02 -10.73 -14.96
C TRP A 75 1.51 -10.78 -14.79
N ALA A 76 0.79 -9.74 -15.21
CA ALA A 76 -0.66 -9.65 -15.07
C ALA A 76 -1.29 -8.75 -16.15
N GLU A 77 -2.49 -9.09 -16.59
CA GLU A 77 -3.27 -8.29 -17.55
C GLU A 77 -4.39 -7.51 -16.85
N PRO A 78 -4.71 -6.28 -17.30
CA PRO A 78 -5.87 -5.53 -16.81
C PRO A 78 -7.16 -6.31 -17.06
N ARG A 79 -8.05 -6.34 -16.06
CA ARG A 79 -9.39 -6.92 -16.23
C ARG A 79 -10.38 -5.84 -16.71
N PRO A 80 -11.36 -6.21 -17.57
CA PRO A 80 -12.45 -5.32 -17.94
C PRO A 80 -13.21 -4.82 -16.72
N LEU A 81 -13.56 -3.53 -16.70
CA LEU A 81 -14.38 -2.96 -15.62
C LEU A 81 -15.77 -3.61 -15.53
N SER A 82 -16.31 -4.07 -16.66
CA SER A 82 -17.59 -4.79 -16.73
C SER A 82 -17.66 -6.05 -15.86
N ASP A 83 -16.51 -6.62 -15.51
CA ASP A 83 -16.46 -7.83 -14.67
C ASP A 83 -16.63 -7.51 -13.17
N MET A 84 -16.69 -6.22 -12.80
CA MET A 84 -16.76 -5.74 -11.41
C MET A 84 -18.03 -4.95 -11.05
N LEU A 85 -18.94 -4.79 -12.02
CA LEU A 85 -20.23 -4.11 -11.86
C LEU A 85 -21.36 -5.13 -11.71
#